data_AF-A0A0N5BZI8-F1
#
_entry.id   AF-A0A0N5BZI8-F1
#
_cell.length_a   1.000
_cell.length_b   1.000
_cell.length_c   1.000
_cell.angle_alpha   90.00
_cell.angle_beta   90.00
_cell.angle_gamma   90.00
#
_symmetry.space_group_name_H-M   'P 1'
#
loop_
_entity.id
_entity.type
_entity.pdbx_description
1 polymer ?
#
loop_
_entity_poly.entity_id
_entity_poly.type
_entity_poly.pdbx_seq_one_letter_code
_entity_poly.pdbx_strand_id
1 'polypeptide(L)'
;MEYIKVKDINTYNDINTLIKICNLYVKKNLTSKEFSLYKKELYEKYKEILDFDDGNFHRLKTCNDGFTDSVMKFKNVQGLYDAVSKLNNQQYLIYAKLNNQQYLIYEKLYDKSIERFESVNRGIDFIPARILCDGPGGTGKSFLIDVLAASITAIIREKMNTPESKNQPFVLKVCLTGVASVNIKGRAIQSLFNLPVSKSKFKMKLRPLNTREKYSIFV
;
A
#
# COMPACT_ATOMS: atom_id res chain seq x y z
N MET A 1 -17.59 2.76 33.99
CA MET A 1 -16.83 1.53 33.66
C MET A 1 -17.71 0.46 33.00
N GLU A 2 -19.02 0.42 33.25
CA GLU A 2 -19.94 -0.52 32.55
C GLU A 2 -19.99 -0.32 31.03
N TYR A 3 -19.85 0.92 30.52
CA TYR A 3 -19.83 1.19 29.06
C TYR A 3 -18.76 0.37 28.30
N ILE A 4 -17.60 0.14 28.94
CA ILE A 4 -16.46 -0.58 28.35
C ILE A 4 -16.69 -2.10 28.39
N LYS A 5 -17.49 -2.59 29.34
CA LYS A 5 -17.71 -4.03 29.53
C LYS A 5 -18.79 -4.62 28.62
N VAL A 6 -19.60 -3.78 27.96
CA VAL A 6 -20.84 -4.21 27.30
C VAL A 6 -20.85 -3.90 25.80
N LYS A 7 -19.96 -3.06 25.27
CA LYS A 7 -19.96 -2.65 23.86
C LYS A 7 -18.59 -2.75 23.21
N ASP A 8 -18.55 -3.38 22.04
CA ASP A 8 -17.42 -3.26 21.11
C ASP A 8 -17.31 -1.80 20.64
N ILE A 9 -16.14 -1.21 20.90
CA ILE A 9 -15.86 0.20 20.64
C ILE A 9 -15.50 0.35 19.16
N ASN A 10 -16.50 0.65 18.33
CA ASN A 10 -16.30 0.68 16.86
C ASN A 10 -16.58 2.04 16.22
N THR A 11 -17.14 3.02 16.95
CA THR A 11 -17.50 4.34 16.38
C THR A 11 -16.75 5.50 17.00
N TYR A 12 -16.64 6.60 16.26
CA TYR A 12 -16.07 7.88 16.73
C TYR A 12 -16.78 8.40 18.00
N ASN A 13 -18.09 8.16 18.12
CA ASN A 13 -18.87 8.56 19.29
C ASN A 13 -18.52 7.71 20.52
N ASP A 14 -18.14 6.45 20.34
CA ASP A 14 -17.66 5.60 21.44
C ASP A 14 -16.32 6.09 21.97
N ILE A 15 -15.41 6.47 21.08
CA ILE A 15 -14.10 7.07 21.44
C ILE A 15 -14.30 8.35 22.24
N ASN A 16 -15.17 9.26 21.79
CA ASN A 16 -15.47 10.49 22.53
C ASN A 16 -16.10 10.20 23.90
N THR A 17 -16.92 9.16 24.00
CA THR A 17 -17.56 8.74 25.26
C THR A 17 -16.52 8.18 26.23
N LEU A 18 -15.57 7.37 25.75
CA LEU A 18 -14.43 6.88 26.54
C LEU A 18 -13.55 8.02 27.05
N ILE A 19 -13.20 8.98 26.18
CA ILE A 19 -12.42 10.15 26.56
C ILE A 19 -13.13 10.92 27.70
N LYS A 20 -14.46 11.09 27.60
CA LYS A 20 -15.24 11.72 28.67
C LYS A 20 -15.21 10.92 29.98
N ILE A 21 -15.36 9.60 29.92
CA ILE A 21 -15.32 8.73 31.10
C ILE A 21 -13.93 8.78 31.76
N CYS A 22 -12.86 8.70 30.97
CA CYS A 22 -11.49 8.79 31.47
C CYS A 22 -11.22 10.17 32.10
N ASN A 23 -11.63 11.26 31.44
CA ASN A 23 -11.47 12.61 32.00
C ASN A 23 -12.25 12.80 33.30
N LEU A 24 -13.46 12.22 33.42
CA LEU A 24 -14.23 12.24 34.66
C LEU A 24 -13.55 11.45 35.79
N TYR A 25 -12.96 10.30 35.46
CA TYR A 25 -12.21 9.48 36.43
C TYR A 25 -10.97 10.22 36.93
N VAL A 26 -10.18 10.77 36.01
CA VAL A 26 -8.95 11.50 36.33
C VAL A 26 -9.27 12.78 37.12
N LYS A 27 -10.35 13.49 36.79
CA LYS A 27 -10.81 14.67 37.55
C LYS A 27 -11.25 14.36 38.99
N LYS A 28 -11.73 13.14 39.25
CA LYS A 28 -12.10 12.70 40.61
C LYS A 28 -10.89 12.37 41.48
N ASN A 29 -9.76 12.03 40.87
CA ASN A 29 -8.57 11.52 41.55
C ASN A 29 -7.39 12.52 41.59
N LEU A 30 -7.46 13.61 40.83
CA LEU A 30 -6.45 14.67 40.81
C LEU A 30 -7.00 15.96 41.43
N THR A 31 -6.14 16.73 42.09
CA THR A 31 -6.49 18.08 42.51
C THR A 31 -6.71 18.98 41.28
N SER A 32 -7.51 20.04 41.42
CA SER A 32 -7.90 20.91 40.29
C SER A 32 -6.70 21.47 39.51
N LYS A 33 -5.59 21.73 40.20
CA LYS A 33 -4.32 22.22 39.63
C LYS A 33 -3.61 21.12 38.81
N GLU A 34 -3.55 19.90 39.31
CA GLU A 34 -2.96 18.74 38.63
C GLU A 34 -3.79 18.31 37.42
N PHE A 35 -5.12 18.38 37.51
CA PHE A 35 -6.00 18.09 36.36
C PHE A 35 -5.83 19.10 35.22
N SER A 36 -5.63 20.39 35.57
CA SER A 36 -5.34 21.44 34.59
C SER A 36 -3.99 21.20 33.91
N LEU A 37 -2.96 20.83 34.69
CA LEU A 37 -1.64 20.48 34.16
C LEU A 37 -1.71 19.26 33.24
N TYR A 38 -2.38 18.19 33.67
CA TYR A 38 -2.61 16.98 32.88
C TYR A 38 -3.33 17.28 31.57
N LYS A 39 -4.38 18.12 31.60
CA LYS A 39 -5.10 18.53 30.39
C LYS A 39 -4.20 19.35 29.46
N LYS A 40 -3.35 20.22 30.01
CA LYS A 40 -2.39 21.01 29.24
C LYS A 40 -1.31 20.14 28.62
N GLU A 41 -0.71 19.21 29.36
CA GLU A 41 0.30 18.26 28.85
C GLU A 41 -0.27 17.30 27.80
N LEU A 42 -1.49 16.80 28.00
CA LEU A 42 -2.17 16.00 26.97
C LEU A 42 -2.45 16.84 25.73
N TYR A 43 -2.93 18.08 25.89
CA TYR A 43 -3.18 18.95 24.77
C TYR A 43 -1.89 19.29 24.03
N GLU A 44 -0.78 19.55 24.72
CA GLU A 44 0.55 19.75 24.12
C GLU A 44 1.04 18.49 23.39
N LYS A 45 0.89 17.29 23.98
CA LYS A 45 1.23 16.03 23.29
C LYS A 45 0.36 15.77 22.07
N TYR A 46 -0.96 15.99 22.18
CA TYR A 46 -1.85 15.90 21.02
C TYR A 46 -1.53 16.97 20.00
N LYS A 47 -1.14 18.18 20.42
CA LYS A 47 -0.73 19.26 19.55
C LYS A 47 0.59 18.94 18.85
N GLU A 48 1.60 18.36 19.50
CA GLU A 48 2.80 17.83 18.81
C GLU A 48 2.44 16.75 17.79
N ILE A 49 1.51 15.86 18.12
CA ILE A 49 1.01 14.83 17.19
C ILE A 49 0.22 15.46 16.01
N LEU A 50 -0.50 16.56 16.25
CA LEU A 50 -1.32 17.27 15.25
C LEU A 50 -0.50 18.28 14.42
N ASP A 51 0.56 18.84 14.98
CA ASP A 51 1.45 19.84 14.37
C ASP A 51 2.60 19.17 13.59
N PHE A 52 2.83 17.86 13.73
CA PHE A 52 3.81 17.10 12.94
C PHE A 52 3.53 17.12 11.42
N ASP A 53 2.32 17.53 11.02
CA ASP A 53 1.85 17.54 9.63
C ASP A 53 1.09 18.84 9.27
N ASP A 54 1.49 19.99 9.83
CA ASP A 54 1.01 21.34 9.42
C ASP A 54 -0.53 21.48 9.43
N GLY A 55 -1.21 20.84 10.38
CA GLY A 55 -2.67 20.91 10.54
C GLY A 55 -3.49 20.01 9.59
N ASN A 56 -2.88 19.05 8.90
CA ASN A 56 -3.56 18.17 7.93
C ASN A 56 -4.12 16.86 8.51
N PHE A 57 -4.34 16.73 9.82
CA PHE A 57 -5.10 15.62 10.39
C PHE A 57 -6.63 15.80 10.18
N HIS A 58 -7.03 15.88 8.92
CA HIS A 58 -8.43 15.79 8.52
C HIS A 58 -8.94 14.36 8.60
N ARG A 59 -9.20 13.87 9.83
CA ARG A 59 -9.94 12.62 10.08
C ARG A 59 -9.11 11.42 9.57
N LEU A 60 -9.18 10.25 10.22
CA LEU A 60 -8.99 9.01 9.45
C LEU A 60 -10.20 8.93 8.50
N LYS A 61 -10.20 9.74 7.44
CA LYS A 61 -10.94 9.40 6.25
C LYS A 61 -10.20 8.19 5.72
N THR A 62 -10.92 7.10 5.49
CA THR A 62 -10.61 6.23 4.37
C THR A 62 -10.58 7.14 3.16
N CYS A 63 -9.42 7.73 2.91
CA CYS A 63 -9.17 8.39 1.67
C CYS A 63 -9.38 7.27 0.65
N ASN A 64 -10.35 7.44 -0.24
CA ASN A 64 -10.26 6.79 -1.53
C ASN A 64 -8.99 7.37 -2.14
N ASP A 65 -7.85 6.75 -1.81
CA ASP A 65 -6.48 7.22 -2.09
C ASP A 65 -6.17 7.22 -3.59
N GLY A 66 -7.18 7.31 -4.45
CA GLY A 66 -7.07 7.16 -5.89
C GLY A 66 -6.47 5.81 -6.29
N PHE A 67 -6.44 4.81 -5.40
CA PHE A 67 -6.01 3.47 -5.76
C PHE A 67 -7.01 2.94 -6.78
N THR A 68 -6.53 2.82 -8.01
CA THR A 68 -7.32 2.24 -9.08
C THR A 68 -7.52 0.77 -8.77
N ASP A 69 -8.78 0.34 -8.83
CA ASP A 69 -9.12 -1.07 -8.75
C ASP A 69 -8.33 -1.85 -9.80
N SER A 70 -7.56 -2.84 -9.36
CA SER A 70 -6.71 -3.64 -10.25
C SER A 70 -7.56 -4.46 -11.22
N VAL A 71 -8.78 -4.84 -10.84
CA VAL A 71 -9.69 -5.64 -11.68
C VAL A 71 -10.24 -4.83 -12.86
N MET A 72 -10.42 -3.51 -12.71
CA MET A 72 -10.93 -2.63 -13.77
C MET A 72 -10.08 -2.65 -15.05
N LYS A 73 -8.77 -2.95 -14.95
CA LYS A 73 -7.90 -3.05 -16.13
C LYS A 73 -8.33 -4.16 -17.11
N PHE A 74 -8.96 -5.22 -16.60
CA PHE A 74 -9.30 -6.41 -17.39
C PHE A 74 -10.76 -6.42 -17.87
N LYS A 75 -11.53 -5.35 -17.59
CA LYS A 75 -12.95 -5.16 -17.90
C LYS A 75 -13.89 -6.15 -17.19
N ASN A 76 -13.64 -7.46 -17.29
CA ASN A 76 -14.43 -8.52 -16.69
C ASN A 76 -13.53 -9.70 -16.23
N VAL A 77 -14.14 -10.66 -15.51
CA VAL A 77 -13.44 -11.85 -14.98
C VAL A 77 -12.86 -12.71 -16.10
N GLN A 78 -13.56 -12.84 -17.24
CA GLN A 78 -13.06 -13.58 -18.40
C GLN A 78 -11.76 -12.98 -18.96
N GLY A 79 -11.69 -11.66 -19.08
CA GLY A 79 -10.49 -10.96 -19.54
C GLY A 79 -9.30 -11.10 -18.59
N LEU A 80 -9.57 -11.35 -17.29
CA LEU A 80 -8.54 -11.70 -16.33
C LEU A 80 -8.07 -13.15 -16.53
N TYR A 81 -8.97 -14.11 -16.72
CA TYR A 81 -8.58 -15.49 -17.05
C TYR A 81 -7.78 -15.57 -18.35
N ASP A 82 -8.17 -14.83 -19.38
CA ASP A 82 -7.43 -14.74 -20.64
C ASP A 82 -6.04 -14.10 -20.47
N ALA A 83 -5.87 -13.23 -19.47
CA ALA A 83 -4.57 -12.65 -19.14
C ALA A 83 -3.68 -13.63 -18.36
N VAL A 84 -4.27 -14.44 -17.47
CA VAL A 84 -3.57 -15.52 -16.76
C VAL A 84 -3.14 -16.62 -17.73
N SER A 85 -4.00 -17.01 -18.68
CA SER A 85 -3.65 -18.04 -19.68
C SER A 85 -2.47 -17.62 -20.56
N LYS A 86 -2.30 -16.32 -20.83
CA LYS A 86 -1.12 -15.79 -21.53
C LYS A 86 0.19 -16.00 -20.76
N LEU A 87 0.15 -16.09 -19.43
CA LEU A 87 1.31 -16.47 -18.62
C LEU A 87 1.61 -17.98 -18.75
N ASN A 88 0.60 -18.80 -19.02
CA ASN A 88 0.69 -20.26 -19.06
C ASN A 88 0.95 -20.83 -20.47
N ASN A 89 1.04 -19.99 -21.52
CA ASN A 89 1.08 -20.49 -22.89
C ASN A 89 2.44 -21.14 -23.26
N GLN A 90 2.43 -22.48 -23.32
CA GLN A 90 3.51 -23.38 -23.71
C GLN A 90 3.88 -23.33 -25.22
N GLN A 91 3.35 -22.40 -26.01
CA GLN A 91 3.24 -22.58 -27.48
C GLN A 91 4.37 -22.01 -28.37
N TYR A 92 5.49 -21.50 -27.85
CA TYR A 92 6.65 -21.12 -28.70
C TYR A 92 7.99 -21.21 -27.95
N LEU A 93 8.93 -22.03 -28.42
CA LEU A 93 10.10 -22.58 -27.69
C LEU A 93 11.03 -21.60 -26.92
N ILE A 94 11.02 -20.30 -27.21
CA ILE A 94 11.81 -19.28 -26.47
C ILE A 94 10.91 -18.38 -25.60
N TYR A 95 9.73 -17.99 -26.10
CA TYR A 95 8.76 -17.20 -25.34
C TYR A 95 8.02 -18.03 -24.26
N ALA A 96 7.83 -19.32 -24.50
CA ALA A 96 7.22 -20.26 -23.56
C ALA A 96 8.06 -20.46 -22.28
N LYS A 97 9.40 -20.44 -22.38
CA LYS A 97 10.28 -20.54 -21.19
C LYS A 97 10.17 -19.29 -20.29
N LEU A 98 10.14 -18.09 -20.88
CA LEU A 98 9.99 -16.84 -20.14
C LEU A 98 8.59 -16.70 -19.54
N ASN A 99 7.54 -17.13 -20.27
CA ASN A 99 6.17 -17.15 -19.77
C ASN A 99 6.00 -18.15 -18.61
N ASN A 100 6.58 -19.35 -18.70
CA ASN A 100 6.54 -20.33 -17.61
C ASN A 100 7.20 -19.81 -16.32
N GLN A 101 8.31 -19.08 -16.40
CA GLN A 101 8.93 -18.47 -15.21
C GLN A 101 8.02 -17.41 -14.57
N GLN A 102 7.33 -16.60 -15.39
CA GLN A 102 6.35 -15.65 -14.89
C GLN A 102 5.16 -16.34 -14.24
N TYR A 103 4.71 -17.46 -14.81
CA TYR A 103 3.64 -18.28 -14.24
C TYR A 103 4.05 -18.90 -12.89
N LEU A 104 5.27 -19.42 -12.76
CA LEU A 104 5.77 -19.94 -11.47
C LEU A 104 5.85 -18.87 -10.39
N ILE A 105 6.27 -17.65 -10.76
CA ILE A 105 6.25 -16.50 -9.84
C ILE A 105 4.81 -16.13 -9.48
N TYR A 106 3.91 -16.11 -10.46
CA TYR A 106 2.49 -15.83 -10.27
C TYR A 106 1.86 -16.82 -9.30
N GLU A 107 1.97 -18.11 -9.56
CA GLU A 107 1.39 -19.20 -8.76
C GLU A 107 1.88 -19.12 -7.31
N LYS A 108 3.21 -19.04 -7.11
CA LYS A 108 3.80 -18.96 -5.77
C LYS A 108 3.31 -17.76 -4.97
N LEU A 109 3.20 -16.58 -5.59
CA LEU A 109 2.74 -15.36 -4.91
C LEU A 109 1.23 -15.35 -4.71
N TYR A 110 0.47 -15.90 -5.66
CA TYR A 110 -0.98 -16.04 -5.57
C TYR A 110 -1.37 -16.94 -4.40
N ASP A 111 -0.79 -18.14 -4.33
CA ASP A 111 -1.05 -19.11 -3.26
C ASP A 111 -0.67 -18.54 -1.89
N LYS A 112 0.53 -17.93 -1.79
CA LYS A 112 0.97 -17.29 -0.54
C LYS A 112 0.08 -16.13 -0.11
N SER A 113 -0.53 -15.42 -1.05
CA SER A 113 -1.45 -14.32 -0.73
C SER A 113 -2.78 -14.85 -0.18
N ILE A 114 -3.28 -15.97 -0.71
CA ILE A 114 -4.47 -16.65 -0.18
C ILE A 114 -4.17 -17.24 1.20
N GLU A 115 -3.04 -17.93 1.35
CA GLU A 115 -2.60 -18.48 2.64
C GLU A 115 -2.51 -17.38 3.72
N ARG A 116 -1.96 -16.20 3.36
CA ARG A 116 -1.93 -15.04 4.25
C ARG A 116 -3.33 -14.61 4.67
N PHE A 117 -4.24 -14.48 3.70
CA PHE A 117 -5.62 -14.07 3.97
C PHE A 117 -6.31 -15.05 4.93
N GLU A 118 -6.17 -16.35 4.70
CA GLU A 118 -6.74 -17.38 5.56
C GLU A 118 -6.10 -17.42 6.96
N SER A 119 -4.78 -17.24 7.04
CA SER A 119 -4.05 -17.22 8.32
C SER A 119 -4.49 -16.04 9.18
N VAL A 120 -4.65 -14.85 8.59
CA VAL A 120 -5.19 -13.67 9.28
C VAL A 120 -6.60 -13.93 9.79
N ASN A 121 -7.47 -14.53 8.98
CA ASN A 121 -8.85 -14.86 9.40
C ASN A 121 -8.90 -15.88 10.54
N ARG A 122 -7.91 -16.78 10.63
CA ARG A 122 -7.81 -17.80 11.69
C ARG A 122 -6.99 -17.34 12.90
N GLY A 123 -6.38 -16.15 12.85
CA GLY A 123 -5.48 -15.66 13.90
C GLY A 123 -4.19 -16.48 14.04
N ILE A 124 -3.72 -17.09 12.95
CA ILE A 124 -2.50 -17.91 12.91
C ILE A 124 -1.35 -17.07 12.35
N ASP A 125 -0.15 -17.27 12.89
CA ASP A 125 1.06 -16.64 12.37
C ASP A 125 1.34 -17.07 10.93
N PHE A 126 1.76 -16.11 10.09
CA PHE A 126 2.05 -16.32 8.68
C PHE A 126 3.47 -15.85 8.34
N ILE A 127 4.21 -16.68 7.61
CA ILE A 127 5.56 -16.34 7.14
C ILE A 127 5.48 -15.81 5.70
N PRO A 128 5.83 -14.53 5.46
CA PRO A 128 5.75 -13.94 4.13
C PRO A 128 6.81 -14.48 3.17
N ALA A 129 6.38 -14.80 1.95
CA ALA A 129 7.30 -15.06 0.85
C ALA A 129 7.82 -13.73 0.26
N ARG A 130 9.14 -13.58 0.19
CA ARG A 130 9.82 -12.44 -0.46
C ARG A 130 10.52 -12.95 -1.70
N ILE A 131 10.25 -12.35 -2.85
CA ILE A 131 10.83 -12.74 -4.14
C ILE A 131 11.47 -11.51 -4.77
N LEU A 132 12.73 -11.66 -5.18
CA LEU A 132 13.40 -10.72 -6.06
C LEU A 132 13.32 -11.26 -7.49
N CYS A 133 12.64 -10.53 -8.36
CA CYS A 133 12.53 -10.88 -9.77
C CYS A 133 13.30 -9.86 -10.60
N ASP A 134 14.21 -10.34 -11.44
CA ASP A 134 14.91 -9.52 -12.42
C ASP A 134 14.66 -10.06 -13.84
N GLY A 135 14.77 -9.18 -14.83
CA GLY A 135 14.72 -9.55 -16.23
C GLY A 135 14.91 -8.35 -17.15
N PRO A 136 15.31 -8.56 -18.41
CA PRO A 136 15.54 -7.47 -19.35
C PRO A 136 14.28 -6.63 -19.63
N GLY A 137 14.47 -5.44 -20.22
CA GLY A 137 13.37 -4.60 -20.68
C GLY A 137 12.44 -5.33 -21.65
N GLY A 138 11.14 -5.04 -21.61
CA GLY A 138 10.16 -5.65 -22.53
C GLY A 138 9.72 -7.09 -22.18
N THR A 139 10.25 -7.68 -21.11
CA THR A 139 9.90 -9.06 -20.70
C THR A 139 8.50 -9.24 -20.14
N GLY A 140 7.74 -8.18 -19.86
CA GLY A 140 6.38 -8.30 -19.32
C GLY A 140 6.26 -8.27 -17.80
N LYS A 141 7.30 -7.85 -17.06
CA LYS A 141 7.24 -7.69 -15.58
C LYS A 141 6.06 -6.85 -15.10
N SER A 142 5.78 -5.72 -15.75
CA SER A 142 4.64 -4.87 -15.41
C SER A 142 3.31 -5.57 -15.66
N PHE A 143 3.22 -6.39 -16.70
CA PHE A 143 2.04 -7.20 -17.00
C PHE A 143 1.82 -8.25 -15.91
N LEU A 144 2.88 -8.96 -15.49
CA LEU A 144 2.82 -9.90 -14.37
C LEU A 144 2.32 -9.23 -13.07
N ILE A 145 2.83 -8.04 -12.73
CA ILE A 145 2.38 -7.27 -11.56
C ILE A 145 0.87 -6.97 -11.63
N ASP A 146 0.36 -6.60 -12.80
CA ASP A 146 -1.05 -6.27 -12.98
C ASP A 146 -1.96 -7.49 -12.89
N VAL A 147 -1.57 -8.60 -13.53
CA VAL A 147 -2.34 -9.86 -13.49
C VAL A 147 -2.36 -10.40 -12.07
N LEU A 148 -1.22 -10.41 -11.37
CA LEU A 148 -1.12 -10.85 -9.98
C LEU A 148 -2.04 -10.01 -9.07
N ALA A 149 -1.94 -8.68 -9.15
CA ALA A 149 -2.73 -7.79 -8.31
C ALA A 149 -4.24 -7.92 -8.54
N ALA A 150 -4.66 -8.04 -9.80
CA ALA A 150 -6.07 -8.25 -10.13
C ALA A 150 -6.57 -9.62 -9.67
N SER A 151 -5.78 -10.68 -9.85
CA SER A 151 -6.14 -12.04 -9.43
C SER A 151 -6.33 -12.14 -7.92
N ILE A 152 -5.37 -11.61 -7.14
CA ILE A 152 -5.44 -11.60 -5.68
C ILE A 152 -6.63 -10.76 -5.20
N THR A 153 -6.85 -9.59 -5.81
CA THR A 153 -7.98 -8.72 -5.44
C THR A 153 -9.31 -9.42 -5.73
N ALA A 154 -9.45 -10.07 -6.89
CA ALA A 154 -10.67 -10.77 -7.27
C ALA A 154 -11.02 -11.90 -6.29
N ILE A 155 -10.05 -12.78 -5.98
CA ILE A 155 -10.30 -13.92 -5.09
C ILE A 155 -10.58 -13.49 -3.64
N ILE A 156 -9.88 -12.47 -3.13
CA ILE A 156 -10.13 -11.97 -1.78
C ILE A 156 -11.53 -11.33 -1.70
N ARG A 157 -11.94 -10.58 -2.72
CA ARG A 157 -13.31 -10.01 -2.79
C ARG A 157 -14.38 -11.09 -2.81
N GLU A 158 -14.15 -12.17 -3.54
CA GLU A 158 -15.08 -13.30 -3.59
C GLU A 158 -15.18 -13.99 -2.21
N LYS A 159 -14.06 -14.14 -1.50
CA LYS A 159 -14.03 -14.75 -0.16
C LYS A 159 -14.55 -13.81 0.95
N MET A 160 -14.61 -12.51 0.74
CA MET A 160 -15.11 -11.55 1.72
C MET A 160 -16.63 -11.36 1.61
N ASN A 161 -17.36 -11.70 2.67
CA ASN A 161 -18.81 -11.52 2.75
C ASN A 161 -19.25 -10.09 3.16
N THR A 162 -18.33 -9.14 3.30
CA THR A 162 -18.65 -7.76 3.73
C THR A 162 -18.87 -6.82 2.54
N PRO A 163 -19.81 -5.86 2.64
CA PRO A 163 -20.12 -4.91 1.56
C PRO A 163 -18.98 -3.93 1.24
N GLU A 164 -18.02 -3.77 2.15
CA GLU A 164 -16.84 -2.89 2.02
C GLU A 164 -15.81 -3.42 1.00
N SER A 165 -15.89 -4.70 0.64
CA SER A 165 -14.94 -5.39 -0.24
C SER A 165 -14.95 -4.90 -1.69
N LYS A 166 -16.08 -4.36 -2.18
CA LYS A 166 -16.27 -4.11 -3.62
C LYS A 166 -15.29 -3.11 -4.24
N ASN A 167 -14.78 -2.16 -3.46
CA ASN A 167 -13.93 -1.08 -3.97
C ASN A 167 -12.58 -0.96 -3.27
N GLN A 168 -12.23 -1.90 -2.38
CA GLN A 168 -10.97 -1.83 -1.64
C GLN A 168 -9.83 -2.46 -2.45
N PRO A 169 -8.65 -1.81 -2.54
CA PRO A 169 -7.44 -2.43 -3.05
C PRO A 169 -6.83 -3.36 -1.98
N PHE A 170 -6.59 -4.62 -2.33
CA PHE A 170 -5.92 -5.59 -1.43
C PHE A 170 -4.42 -5.73 -1.68
N VAL A 171 -3.94 -5.21 -2.81
CA VAL A 171 -2.55 -5.27 -3.23
C VAL A 171 -1.99 -3.87 -3.38
N LEU A 172 -0.97 -3.55 -2.58
CA LEU A 172 -0.26 -2.28 -2.64
C LEU A 172 0.88 -2.37 -3.67
N LYS A 173 0.78 -1.58 -4.74
CA LYS A 173 1.79 -1.50 -5.79
C LYS A 173 2.67 -0.27 -5.58
N VAL A 174 3.99 -0.47 -5.53
CA VAL A 174 4.94 0.60 -5.22
C VAL A 174 6.09 0.61 -6.23
N CYS A 175 6.55 1.79 -6.60
CA CYS A 175 7.69 2.00 -7.50
C CYS A 175 8.62 3.09 -6.96
N LEU A 176 9.88 3.07 -7.42
CA LEU A 176 10.87 4.04 -6.97
C LEU A 176 10.65 5.46 -7.50
N THR A 177 10.00 5.60 -8.66
CA THR A 177 9.75 6.88 -9.34
C THR A 177 8.28 7.04 -9.69
N GLY A 178 7.82 8.29 -9.80
CA GLY A 178 6.43 8.60 -10.16
C GLY A 178 6.04 8.13 -11.57
N VAL A 179 6.96 8.22 -12.54
CA VAL A 179 6.69 7.75 -13.91
C VAL A 179 6.53 6.23 -13.94
N ALA A 180 7.39 5.50 -13.23
CA ALA A 180 7.28 4.04 -13.13
C ALA A 180 6.02 3.62 -12.37
N SER A 181 5.62 4.37 -11.33
CA SER A 181 4.40 4.06 -10.58
C SER A 181 3.14 4.20 -11.43
N VAL A 182 3.08 5.19 -12.32
CA VAL A 182 1.95 5.35 -13.27
C VAL A 182 1.78 4.12 -14.15
N ASN A 183 2.88 3.52 -14.64
CA ASN A 183 2.83 2.35 -15.53
C ASN A 183 2.17 1.12 -14.91
N ILE A 184 2.32 0.92 -13.60
CA ILE A 184 1.69 -0.19 -12.86
C ILE A 184 0.45 0.25 -12.08
N LYS A 185 0.00 1.50 -12.29
CA LYS A 185 -1.08 2.14 -11.50
C LYS A 185 -0.87 2.05 -9.99
N GLY A 186 0.38 2.22 -9.56
CA GLY A 186 0.81 2.21 -8.16
C GLY A 186 1.19 3.60 -7.65
N ARG A 187 1.91 3.63 -6.52
CA ARG A 187 2.44 4.85 -5.90
C ARG A 187 3.96 4.87 -5.91
N ALA A 188 4.55 6.06 -5.90
CA ALA A 188 5.97 6.22 -5.67
C ALA A 188 6.28 5.97 -4.18
N ILE A 189 7.40 5.32 -3.85
CA ILE A 189 7.83 5.04 -2.47
C ILE A 189 7.83 6.33 -1.65
N GLN A 190 8.35 7.43 -2.21
CA GLN A 190 8.45 8.70 -1.49
C GLN A 190 7.06 9.26 -1.14
N SER A 191 6.10 9.12 -2.05
CA SER A 191 4.72 9.56 -1.82
C SER A 191 3.95 8.64 -0.88
N LEU A 192 4.28 7.35 -0.84
CA LEU A 192 3.58 6.38 0.00
C LEU A 192 4.02 6.47 1.46
N PHE A 193 5.31 6.68 1.70
CA PHE A 193 5.90 6.71 3.03
C PHE A 193 6.24 8.14 3.51
N ASN A 194 5.73 9.16 2.82
CA ASN A 194 6.03 10.58 3.08
C ASN A 194 7.52 10.85 3.28
N LEU A 195 8.38 10.20 2.49
CA LEU A 195 9.83 10.36 2.64
C LEU A 195 10.23 11.73 2.11
N PRO A 196 10.90 12.57 2.92
CA PRO A 196 11.34 13.88 2.48
C PRO A 196 12.38 13.72 1.38
N VAL A 197 12.10 14.30 0.21
CA VAL A 197 13.09 14.37 -0.86
C VAL A 197 14.07 15.48 -0.49
N SER A 198 15.21 15.10 0.09
CA SER A 198 16.31 16.06 0.22
C SER A 198 16.79 16.37 -1.20
N LYS A 199 16.42 17.55 -1.71
CA LYS A 199 16.98 18.04 -2.97
C LYS A 199 18.47 18.25 -2.69
N SER A 200 19.32 17.37 -3.21
CA SER A 200 20.77 17.60 -3.16
C SER A 200 21.04 18.99 -3.75
N LYS A 201 21.70 19.88 -3.01
CA LYS A 201 22.10 21.21 -3.50
C LYS A 201 22.99 21.15 -4.74
N PHE A 202 23.49 19.96 -5.09
CA PHE A 202 24.08 19.65 -6.39
C PHE A 202 23.04 19.70 -7.51
N LYS A 203 22.75 20.90 -8.00
CA LYS A 203 22.26 21.08 -9.38
C LYS A 203 23.41 20.77 -10.33
N MET A 204 23.70 19.49 -10.57
CA MET A 204 24.50 19.12 -11.73
C MET A 204 23.66 19.47 -12.96
N LYS A 205 24.03 20.56 -13.66
CA LYS A 205 23.53 20.82 -15.01
C LYS A 205 24.05 19.69 -15.89
N LEU A 206 23.27 18.62 -16.03
CA LEU A 206 23.55 17.57 -17.01
C LEU A 206 23.41 18.21 -18.39
N ARG A 207 24.53 18.35 -19.10
CA ARG A 207 24.49 18.70 -20.51
C ARG A 207 23.92 17.50 -21.27
N PRO A 208 22.95 17.70 -22.19
CA PRO A 208 22.48 16.61 -23.03
C PRO A 208 23.64 16.00 -23.81
N LEU A 209 23.68 14.68 -23.91
CA LEU A 209 24.73 13.89 -24.58
C LEU A 209 24.82 14.10 -26.11
N ASN A 210 24.24 15.17 -26.66
CA ASN A 210 24.07 15.42 -28.09
C ASN A 210 24.73 16.71 -28.58
N THR A 211 25.92 17.02 -28.08
CA THR A 211 26.82 17.94 -28.77
C THR A 211 28.08 17.17 -29.16
N ARG A 212 28.28 17.02 -30.47
CA ARG A 212 29.48 16.46 -31.10
C ARG A 212 30.73 17.20 -30.59
N GLU A 213 31.33 16.74 -29.51
CA GLU A 213 32.67 17.18 -29.12
C GLU A 213 33.67 16.26 -29.83
N LYS A 214 34.38 16.84 -30.81
CA LYS A 214 35.54 16.22 -31.46
C LYS A 214 36.59 15.96 -30.38
N TYR A 215 36.84 14.69 -30.05
CA TYR A 215 38.00 14.31 -29.26
C TYR A 215 39.27 14.55 -30.09
N SER A 216 40.10 15.53 -29.69
CA SER A 216 41.51 15.54 -30.05
C SER A 216 42.24 14.57 -29.12
N ILE A 217 42.63 13.42 -29.65
CA ILE A 217 43.55 12.49 -29.01
C ILE A 217 44.93 13.15 -29.07
N PHE A 218 45.50 13.50 -27.93
CA PHE A 218 46.93 13.72 -27.82
C PHE A 218 47.58 12.36 -27.52
N VAL A 219 48.48 11.97 -28.42
CA VAL A 219 49.40 10.82 -28.31
C VAL A 219 50.39 11.09 -27.19
#